data_AF-A0A1B9NQC8-F1
#
_entry.id   AF-A0A1B9NQC8-F1
#
_cell.length_a   1.000
_cell.length_b   1.000
_cell.length_c   1.000
_cell.angle_alpha   90.00
_cell.angle_beta   90.00
_cell.angle_gamma   90.00
#
_symmetry.space_group_name_H-M   'P 1'
#
loop_
_entity.id
_entity.type
_entity.pdbx_description
1 polymer ?
#
loop_
_entity_poly.entity_id
_entity_poly.type
_entity_poly.pdbx_seq_one_letter_code
_entity_poly.pdbx_strand_id
1 'polypeptide(L)' 'MVPRSASSGHHYQRQIGAGFFSEWGDIIYYKGAGIANAWFWTSDPYGGWRFRIDSTAGSVDGDYPYNHNNGLCIYP' A
#
# COMPACT_ATOMS: atom_id res chain seq x y z
N MET A 1 10.49 -16.61 7.28
CA MET A 1 9.28 -17.18 6.65
C MET A 1 9.15 -16.56 5.27
N VAL A 2 9.03 -17.38 4.21
CA VAL A 2 9.00 -16.92 2.81
C VAL A 2 7.54 -16.75 2.38
N PRO A 3 7.04 -15.55 2.03
CA PRO A 3 5.69 -15.42 1.51
C PRO A 3 5.68 -15.74 0.01
N ARG A 4 4.84 -16.71 -0.37
CA ARG A 4 4.49 -17.02 -1.75
C ARG A 4 3.21 -16.29 -2.09
N SER A 5 3.23 -15.49 -3.15
CA SER A 5 2.01 -15.02 -3.82
C SER A 5 2.20 -15.24 -5.30
N ALA A 6 1.51 -16.27 -5.82
CA ALA A 6 1.49 -16.57 -7.24
C ALA A 6 0.04 -16.47 -7.70
N SER A 7 -0.28 -15.34 -8.33
CA SER A 7 -1.45 -15.15 -9.20
C SER A 7 -0.93 -14.46 -10.46
N SER A 8 -1.52 -14.75 -11.61
CA SER A 8 -1.05 -14.29 -12.93
C SER A 8 -1.29 -12.80 -13.21
N GLY A 9 -1.95 -12.08 -12.30
CA GLY A 9 -1.87 -10.62 -12.22
C GLY A 9 -0.85 -10.26 -11.15
N HIS A 10 -0.09 -9.18 -11.31
CA HIS A 10 0.98 -8.69 -10.41
C HIS A 10 0.51 -8.32 -8.98
N HIS A 11 -0.43 -9.07 -8.41
CA HIS A 11 -0.96 -8.92 -7.07
C HIS A 11 -0.10 -9.75 -6.12
N TYR A 12 0.78 -9.05 -5.41
CA TYR A 12 1.56 -9.64 -4.34
C TYR A 12 0.72 -9.53 -3.04
N GLN A 13 0.73 -10.56 -2.21
CA GLN A 13 0.16 -10.48 -0.87
C GLN A 13 1.30 -10.49 0.15
N ARG A 14 1.40 -9.41 0.92
CA ARG A 14 2.23 -9.38 2.12
C ARG A 14 1.33 -9.76 3.30
N GLN A 15 1.69 -10.81 4.04
CA GLN A 15 1.08 -11.09 5.35
C GLN A 15 1.61 -10.04 6.34
N ILE A 16 0.86 -8.95 6.54
CA ILE A 16 1.21 -7.88 7.46
C ILE A 16 0.59 -8.22 8.81
N GLY A 17 1.40 -8.71 9.75
CA GLY A 17 1.02 -8.81 11.16
C GLY A 17 1.11 -7.41 11.77
N ALA A 18 -0.04 -6.75 11.95
CA ALA A 18 -0.19 -5.39 12.46
C ALA A 18 0.47 -4.27 11.63
N GLY A 19 -0.12 -3.08 11.67
CA GLY A 19 0.28 -1.92 10.88
C GLY A 19 -0.88 -0.94 10.68
N PHE A 20 -0.56 0.28 10.23
CA PHE A 20 -1.49 1.41 10.21
C PHE A 20 -2.88 1.10 9.62
N PHE A 21 -2.96 0.55 8.41
CA PHE A 21 -4.25 0.23 7.79
C PHE A 21 -5.00 -0.93 8.47
N SER A 22 -4.30 -1.84 9.16
CA SER A 22 -4.97 -2.91 9.92
C SER A 22 -5.52 -2.44 11.26
N GLU A 23 -4.98 -1.35 11.83
CA GLU A 23 -5.42 -0.78 13.10
C GLU A 23 -6.53 0.26 12.90
N TRP A 24 -6.41 1.08 11.85
CA TRP A 24 -7.29 2.21 11.62
C TRP A 24 -8.32 1.96 10.50
N GLY A 25 -8.13 0.88 9.73
CA GLY A 25 -8.96 0.57 8.58
C GLY A 25 -8.79 1.59 7.46
N ASP A 26 -9.86 1.80 6.71
CA ASP A 26 -9.83 2.68 5.57
C ASP A 26 -9.95 4.17 5.96
N ILE A 27 -8.82 4.86 5.91
CA ILE A 27 -8.67 6.25 6.33
C ILE A 27 -9.28 7.26 5.37
N ILE A 28 -9.70 6.86 4.15
CA ILE A 28 -10.38 7.79 3.22
C ILE A 28 -11.71 8.29 3.81
N TYR A 29 -12.30 7.53 4.74
CA TYR A 29 -13.54 7.91 5.43
C TYR A 29 -13.31 8.83 6.63
N TYR A 30 -12.06 9.12 7.00
CA TYR A 30 -11.75 9.97 8.14
C TYR A 30 -11.82 11.43 7.72
N LYS A 31 -12.78 12.16 8.29
CA LYS A 31 -12.97 13.59 8.00
C LYS A 31 -11.72 14.38 8.37
N GLY A 32 -11.17 15.11 7.39
CA GLY A 32 -9.97 15.94 7.58
C GLY A 32 -8.64 15.21 7.36
N ALA A 33 -8.65 13.94 6.93
CA ALA A 33 -7.42 13.20 6.64
C ALA A 33 -6.59 13.80 5.49
N GLY A 34 -7.20 14.60 4.61
CA GLY A 34 -6.53 15.18 3.45
C GLY A 34 -6.15 14.16 2.36
N ILE A 35 -6.81 13.00 2.38
CA ILE A 35 -6.52 11.85 1.52
C ILE A 35 -7.66 11.71 0.50
N ALA A 36 -7.31 11.65 -0.78
CA ALA A 36 -8.27 11.60 -1.90
C ALA A 36 -8.27 10.28 -2.68
N ASN A 37 -7.29 9.39 -2.45
CA ASN A 37 -7.22 8.07 -3.07
C ASN A 37 -6.91 7.00 -2.02
N ALA A 38 -7.25 5.74 -2.31
CA ALA A 38 -6.99 4.61 -1.41
C ALA A 38 -5.61 3.95 -1.61
N TRP A 39 -4.75 4.50 -2.48
CA TRP A 39 -3.47 3.90 -2.85
C TRP A 39 -2.30 4.63 -2.19
N PHE A 40 -1.47 3.87 -1.48
CA PHE A 40 -0.36 4.41 -0.71
C PHE A 40 0.95 3.80 -1.17
N TRP A 41 1.90 4.65 -1.56
CA TRP A 41 3.25 4.20 -1.87
C TRP A 41 3.92 3.60 -0.64
N THR A 42 4.60 2.48 -0.86
CA THR A 42 5.60 1.95 0.06
C THR A 42 6.95 2.58 -0.23
N SER A 43 7.84 2.59 0.76
CA SER A 43 9.22 3.06 0.58
C SER A 43 10.09 2.06 -0.21
N ASP A 44 9.64 0.82 -0.39
CA ASP A 44 10.40 -0.26 -1.00
C ASP A 44 10.52 -0.08 -2.53
N PRO A 45 11.73 0.12 -3.07
CA PRO A 45 11.93 0.18 -4.51
C PRO A 45 11.88 -1.23 -5.13
N TYR A 46 11.29 -1.36 -6.33
CA TYR A 46 11.25 -2.61 -7.09
C TYR A 46 11.56 -2.38 -8.57
N GLY A 47 12.85 -2.36 -8.91
CA GLY A 47 13.30 -2.10 -10.29
C GLY A 47 12.79 -0.74 -10.80
N GLY A 48 12.13 -0.74 -11.96
CA GLY A 48 11.48 0.45 -12.53
C GLY A 48 10.12 0.82 -11.92
N TRP A 49 9.68 0.08 -10.90
CA TRP A 49 8.37 0.18 -10.26
C TRP A 49 8.52 0.47 -8.76
N ARG A 50 7.41 0.83 -8.14
CA ARG A 50 7.26 0.90 -6.68
C ARG A 50 6.05 0.09 -6.27
N PHE A 51 6.09 -0.47 -5.07
CA PHE A 51 4.90 -1.10 -4.52
C PHE A 51 3.98 -0.06 -3.91
N ARG A 52 2.69 -0.22 -4.15
CA ARG A 52 1.62 0.52 -3.47
C ARG A 52 0.70 -0.46 -2.75
N ILE A 53 0.07 0.04 -1.69
CA ILE A 53 -0.91 -0.69 -0.89
C ILE A 53 -2.28 -0.03 -1.07
N ASP A 54 -3.31 -0.83 -1.27
CA ASP A 54 -4.71 -0.42 -1.16
C ASP A 54 -5.13 -0.34 0.32
N SER A 55 -5.55 0.82 0.81
CA SER A 55 -6.05 0.97 2.19
C SER A 55 -7.37 0.26 2.43
N THR A 56 -8.17 -0.02 1.39
CA THR A 56 -9.47 -0.69 1.54
C THR A 56 -9.32 -2.20 1.68
N ALA A 57 -8.57 -2.82 0.77
CA ALA A 57 -8.43 -4.29 0.71
C ALA A 57 -7.10 -4.81 1.27
N GLY A 58 -6.11 -3.94 1.50
CA GLY A 58 -4.75 -4.36 1.89
C GLY A 58 -3.96 -5.02 0.75
N SER A 59 -4.42 -4.90 -0.49
CA SER A 59 -3.76 -5.49 -1.67
C SER A 59 -2.48 -4.74 -2.00
N VAL A 60 -1.44 -5.47 -2.45
CA VAL A 60 -0.17 -4.88 -2.88
C VAL A 60 -0.01 -5.05 -4.38
N ASP A 61 0.26 -3.95 -5.06
CA ASP A 61 0.44 -3.88 -6.51
C ASP A 61 1.71 -3.10 -6.86
N GLY A 62 2.32 -3.45 -7.99
CA GLY A 62 3.48 -2.73 -8.51
C GLY A 62 3.03 -1.69 -9.52
N ASP A 63 3.46 -0.44 -9.36
CA ASP A 63 3.07 0.65 -10.25
C ASP A 63 4.23 1.60 -10.57
N TYR A 64 4.12 2.33 -11.69
CA TYR A 64 5.16 3.25 -12.13
C TYR A 64 5.27 4.45 -11.19
N PRO A 65 6.50 4.92 -10.88
CA PRO A 65 6.73 5.96 -9.87
C PRO A 65 6.18 7.34 -10.24
N TYR A 66 5.79 7.56 -11.49
CA TYR A 66 5.17 8.81 -11.96
C TYR A 66 3.65 8.85 -11.73
N ASN A 67 3.04 7.76 -11.23
CA ASN A 67 1.62 7.76 -10.86
C ASN A 67 1.38 8.45 -9.52
N HIS A 68 0.22 9.10 -9.43
CA HIS A 68 -0.20 9.87 -8.26
C HIS A 68 -0.82 8.94 -7.21
N ASN A 69 0.00 8.40 -6.31
CA ASN A 69 -0.45 7.70 -5.11
C ASN A 69 -0.01 8.48 -3.86
N ASN A 70 -0.67 8.28 -2.73
CA ASN A 70 -0.36 9.00 -1.49
C ASN A 70 0.97 8.51 -0.89
N GLY A 71 1.69 9.38 -0.21
CA GLY A 71 2.82 9.01 0.64
C GLY A 71 2.47 9.23 2.11
N LEU A 72 2.91 8.33 2.99
CA LEU A 72 2.85 8.51 4.44
C LEU A 72 4.27 8.63 4.98
N CYS A 73 4.51 9.63 5.82
CA CYS A 73 5.74 9.76 6.58
C CYS A 73 5.52 9.15 7.96
N ILE A 74 6.34 8.18 8.34
CA ILE A 74 6.39 7.64 9.70
C ILE A 74 7.58 8.24 10.43
N TYR A 75 7.37 8.66 11.67
CA TYR A 75 8.45 9.12 12.56
C TYR A 75 8.61 8.08 13.69
N PRO A 76 9.84 7.73 14.10
CA PRO A 76 10.07 6.76 15.18
C PRO A 76 9.62 7.24 16.56
#